data_AF-A0A7S7UPA2-F1
#
_entry.id   AF-A0A7S7UPA2-F1
#
_cell.length_a   1.000
_cell.length_b   1.000
_cell.length_c   1.000
_cell.angle_alpha   90.00
_cell.angle_beta   90.00
_cell.angle_gamma   90.00
#
_symmetry.space_group_name_H-M   'P 1'
#
loop_
_entity.id
_entity.type
_entity.pdbx_description
1 polymer ?
#
loop_
_entity_poly.entity_id
_entity_poly.type
_entity_poly.pdbx_seq_one_letter_code
_entity_poly.pdbx_strand_id
1 'polypeptide(L)'
;MKLTRAVCLLASLGLAGPVMAADPFYVGSWTLTTAVVAPWADPHRKPDDAERARLIGRTVVLKATKISGPRPFACAKPQYKVTDYGPDMIFQGAFDEMRHADKKADPKALAASLGFTASRIRTLETGCEIDVHFVDDATAEIGLNDYVYTLTKR
;
A
#
# COMPACT_ATOMS: atom_id res chain seq x y z
N MET A 1 40.60 1.75 65.85
CA MET A 1 39.16 1.93 65.47
C MET A 1 39.09 2.53 64.07
N LYS A 2 38.05 2.17 63.32
CA LYS A 2 37.56 2.70 62.01
C LYS A 2 38.07 1.93 60.78
N LEU A 3 37.44 0.80 60.47
CA LEU A 3 36.23 0.58 59.63
C LEU A 3 36.49 0.70 58.12
N THR A 4 36.78 -0.47 57.55
CA THR A 4 36.69 -0.85 56.13
C THR A 4 35.32 -0.49 55.57
N ARG A 5 35.26 0.23 54.45
CA ARG A 5 34.03 0.43 53.66
C ARG A 5 34.10 -0.41 52.39
N ALA A 6 33.33 -1.49 52.37
CA ALA A 6 33.00 -2.21 51.15
C ALA A 6 31.82 -1.51 50.45
N VAL A 7 32.00 -1.12 49.20
CA VAL A 7 30.92 -0.58 48.35
C VAL A 7 30.36 -1.74 47.53
N CYS A 8 29.11 -2.11 47.80
CA CYS A 8 28.35 -3.06 46.98
C CYS A 8 27.88 -2.37 45.71
N LEU A 9 28.42 -2.76 44.55
CA LEU A 9 27.85 -2.47 43.24
C LEU A 9 26.70 -3.45 42.97
N LEU A 10 25.47 -2.96 43.06
CA LEU A 10 24.28 -3.68 42.59
C LEU A 10 24.20 -3.60 41.06
N ALA A 11 24.55 -4.69 40.39
CA ALA A 11 24.33 -4.87 38.96
C ALA A 11 22.86 -5.27 38.73
N SER A 12 22.05 -4.34 38.24
CA SER A 12 20.69 -4.64 37.76
C SER A 12 20.76 -5.27 36.37
N LEU A 13 20.71 -6.61 36.31
CA LEU A 13 20.44 -7.36 35.08
C LEU A 13 18.97 -7.17 34.70
N GLY A 14 18.70 -6.28 33.73
CA GLY A 14 17.41 -6.23 33.06
C GLY A 14 17.23 -7.44 32.15
N LEU A 15 16.19 -8.25 32.40
CA LEU A 15 15.74 -9.31 31.50
C LEU A 15 15.24 -8.68 30.18
N ALA A 16 16.11 -8.60 29.18
CA ALA A 16 15.70 -8.31 27.81
C ALA A 16 15.05 -9.57 27.22
N GLY A 17 13.73 -9.68 27.31
CA GLY A 17 12.98 -10.68 26.55
C GLY A 17 13.07 -10.41 25.03
N PRO A 18 12.89 -11.43 24.18
CA PRO A 18 12.92 -11.23 22.73
C PRO A 18 11.74 -10.34 22.32
N VAL A 19 12.04 -9.16 21.77
CA VAL A 19 11.05 -8.34 21.07
C VAL A 19 10.80 -9.03 19.73
N MET A 20 9.69 -9.76 19.62
CA MET A 20 9.18 -10.19 18.32
C MET A 20 8.76 -8.94 17.58
N ALA A 21 9.51 -8.57 16.54
CA ALA A 21 9.08 -7.51 15.63
C ALA A 21 7.75 -7.94 15.00
N ALA A 22 6.73 -7.11 15.12
CA ALA A 22 5.49 -7.32 14.40
C ALA A 22 5.77 -7.31 12.90
N ASP A 23 5.06 -8.16 12.16
CA ASP A 23 5.12 -8.11 10.70
C ASP A 23 4.71 -6.70 10.21
N PRO A 24 5.31 -6.21 9.11
CA PRO A 24 4.88 -4.95 8.52
C PRO A 24 3.37 -4.94 8.25
N PHE A 25 2.71 -3.80 8.47
CA PHE A 25 1.24 -3.69 8.40
C PHE A 25 0.62 -4.18 7.09
N TYR A 26 1.37 -4.12 5.98
CA TYR A 26 0.93 -4.54 4.65
C TYR A 26 1.03 -6.06 4.43
N VAL A 27 1.80 -6.79 5.25
CA VAL A 27 1.90 -8.24 5.13
C VAL A 27 0.55 -8.88 5.43
N GLY A 28 0.15 -9.84 4.59
CA GLY A 28 -1.12 -10.54 4.74
C GLY A 28 -1.78 -10.89 3.41
N SER A 29 -3.02 -11.36 3.52
CA SER A 29 -3.86 -11.72 2.38
C SER A 29 -4.84 -10.59 2.07
N TRP A 30 -4.82 -10.14 0.82
CA TRP A 30 -5.63 -9.02 0.32
C TRP A 30 -6.49 -9.51 -0.83
N THR A 31 -7.81 -9.35 -0.73
CA THR A 31 -8.74 -9.83 -1.76
C THR A 31 -9.19 -8.67 -2.63
N LEU A 32 -9.12 -8.83 -3.95
CA LEU A 32 -9.67 -7.90 -4.92
C LEU A 32 -11.20 -7.97 -4.85
N THR A 33 -11.83 -7.01 -4.20
CA THR A 33 -13.27 -7.06 -3.89
C THR A 33 -14.10 -6.31 -4.92
N THR A 34 -13.63 -5.14 -5.35
CA THR A 34 -14.30 -4.29 -6.33
C THR A 34 -13.30 -3.72 -7.33
N ALA A 35 -13.82 -3.23 -8.45
CA ALA A 35 -13.05 -2.47 -9.42
C ALA A 35 -13.96 -1.42 -10.07
N VAL A 36 -13.47 -0.20 -10.16
CA VAL A 36 -14.15 0.92 -10.81
C VAL A 36 -13.32 1.41 -11.98
N VAL A 37 -13.99 1.94 -13.01
CA VAL A 37 -13.28 2.59 -14.13
C VAL A 37 -12.48 3.75 -13.55
N ALA A 38 -11.20 3.80 -13.88
CA ALA A 38 -10.29 4.79 -13.33
C ALA A 38 -10.62 6.19 -13.86
N PRO A 39 -10.38 7.27 -13.09
CA PRO A 39 -10.64 8.62 -13.56
C PRO A 39 -9.83 9.04 -14.80
N TRP A 40 -8.66 8.43 -15.02
CA TRP A 40 -7.81 8.69 -16.18
C TRP A 40 -8.19 7.88 -17.43
N ALA A 41 -9.15 6.95 -17.31
CA ALA A 41 -9.58 6.14 -18.44
C ALA A 41 -10.21 7.01 -19.54
N ASP A 42 -9.98 6.64 -20.80
CA ASP A 42 -10.62 7.30 -21.94
C ASP A 42 -12.15 7.12 -21.86
N PRO A 43 -12.94 8.20 -21.73
CA PRO A 43 -14.40 8.11 -21.59
C PRO A 43 -15.09 7.57 -22.85
N HIS A 44 -14.41 7.56 -24.00
CA HIS A 44 -14.94 7.05 -25.27
C HIS A 44 -14.56 5.59 -25.53
N ARG A 45 -13.71 4.99 -24.69
CA ARG A 45 -13.25 3.61 -24.85
C ARG A 45 -13.50 2.82 -23.58
N LYS A 46 -14.36 1.81 -23.67
CA LYS A 46 -14.57 0.89 -22.56
C LYS A 46 -13.27 0.11 -22.25
N PRO A 47 -12.79 0.10 -20.99
CA PRO A 47 -11.67 -0.73 -20.57
C PRO A 47 -11.97 -2.24 -20.72
N ASP A 48 -10.93 -3.07 -20.81
CA ASP A 48 -11.09 -4.51 -20.95
C ASP A 48 -11.79 -5.14 -19.73
N ASP A 49 -13.01 -5.60 -19.94
CA ASP A 49 -13.86 -6.18 -18.90
C ASP A 49 -13.40 -7.60 -18.50
N ALA A 50 -12.69 -8.30 -19.39
CA ALA A 50 -12.28 -9.70 -19.17
C ALA A 50 -11.21 -9.80 -18.08
N GLU A 51 -10.24 -8.88 -18.07
CA GLU A 51 -9.24 -8.82 -17.00
C GLU A 51 -9.90 -8.53 -15.65
N ARG A 52 -10.78 -7.52 -15.59
CA ARG A 52 -11.54 -7.21 -14.38
C ARG A 52 -12.27 -8.44 -13.86
N ALA A 53 -13.05 -9.09 -14.70
CA ALA A 53 -13.84 -10.27 -14.32
C ALA A 53 -12.97 -11.42 -13.80
N ARG A 54 -11.78 -11.62 -14.37
CA ARG A 54 -10.83 -12.66 -13.93
C ARG A 54 -10.22 -12.38 -12.56
N LEU A 55 -10.00 -11.09 -12.24
CA LEU A 55 -9.29 -10.64 -11.04
C LEU A 55 -10.18 -10.50 -9.81
N ILE A 56 -11.45 -10.10 -9.97
CA ILE A 56 -12.37 -9.98 -8.83
C ILE A 56 -12.51 -11.31 -8.07
N GLY A 57 -12.48 -11.21 -6.74
CA GLY A 57 -12.51 -12.33 -5.81
C GLY A 57 -11.17 -13.06 -5.63
N ARG A 58 -10.13 -12.72 -6.40
CA ARG A 58 -8.80 -13.31 -6.25
C ARG A 58 -8.03 -12.64 -5.12
N THR A 59 -7.09 -13.39 -4.56
CA THR A 59 -6.26 -12.93 -3.44
C THR A 59 -4.84 -12.67 -3.90
N VAL A 60 -4.31 -11.52 -3.49
CA VAL A 60 -2.91 -11.14 -3.53
C VAL A 60 -2.36 -11.28 -2.11
N VAL A 61 -1.27 -12.02 -1.95
CA VAL A 61 -0.62 -12.26 -0.65
C VAL A 61 0.72 -11.54 -0.65
N LEU A 62 0.81 -10.46 0.13
CA LEU A 62 2.02 -9.72 0.37
C LEU A 62 2.83 -10.42 1.46
N LYS A 63 3.98 -10.99 1.10
CA LYS A 63 4.94 -11.59 2.03
C LYS A 63 6.22 -10.78 2.03
N ALA A 64 7.05 -10.93 3.05
CA ALA A 64 8.32 -10.21 3.19
C ALA A 64 9.23 -10.30 1.96
N THR A 65 9.26 -11.43 1.26
CA THR A 65 10.19 -11.69 0.14
C THR A 65 9.50 -12.08 -1.17
N LYS A 66 8.17 -12.04 -1.23
CA LYS A 66 7.38 -12.44 -2.41
C LYS A 66 5.98 -11.85 -2.36
N ILE A 67 5.44 -11.54 -3.53
CA ILE A 67 4.00 -11.35 -3.74
C ILE A 67 3.46 -12.58 -4.48
N SER A 68 2.49 -13.27 -3.89
CA SER A 68 1.76 -14.36 -4.55
C SER A 68 0.38 -13.87 -4.98
N GLY A 69 -0.12 -14.32 -6.13
CA GLY A 69 -1.45 -13.93 -6.62
C GLY A 69 -1.60 -14.21 -8.11
N PRO A 70 -2.69 -13.77 -8.73
CA PRO A 70 -2.79 -13.75 -10.19
C PRO A 70 -1.79 -12.75 -10.80
N ARG A 71 -1.45 -12.94 -12.08
CA ARG A 71 -0.78 -11.88 -12.86
C ARG A 71 -1.75 -10.70 -13.04
N PRO A 72 -1.27 -9.44 -13.03
CA PRO A 72 0.14 -9.04 -12.96
C PRO A 72 0.73 -8.91 -11.54
N PHE A 73 -0.04 -9.10 -10.47
CA PHE A 73 0.40 -8.80 -9.10
C PHE A 73 1.47 -9.73 -8.52
N ALA A 74 1.61 -10.95 -9.04
CA ALA A 74 2.63 -11.88 -8.57
C ALA A 74 4.06 -11.37 -8.85
N CYS A 75 4.87 -11.24 -7.80
CA CYS A 75 6.25 -10.75 -7.90
C CYS A 75 7.19 -11.61 -7.04
N ALA A 76 8.27 -12.13 -7.64
CA ALA A 76 9.17 -13.06 -6.97
C ALA A 76 10.15 -12.38 -6.00
N LYS A 77 10.48 -11.11 -6.22
CA LYS A 77 11.50 -10.35 -5.48
C LYS A 77 11.08 -8.89 -5.31
N PRO A 78 10.01 -8.61 -4.53
CA PRO A 78 9.60 -7.25 -4.25
C PRO A 78 10.70 -6.51 -3.48
N GLN A 79 10.85 -5.23 -3.77
CA GLN A 79 11.72 -4.29 -3.06
C GLN A 79 10.82 -3.27 -2.38
N TYR A 80 10.23 -3.68 -1.27
CA TYR A 80 9.24 -2.86 -0.58
C TYR A 80 9.83 -1.58 -0.01
N LYS A 81 9.16 -0.46 -0.27
CA LYS A 81 9.37 0.81 0.41
C LYS A 81 8.04 1.44 0.75
N VAL A 82 7.82 1.73 2.03
CA VAL A 82 6.65 2.51 2.46
C VAL A 82 7.00 3.98 2.35
N THR A 83 6.15 4.74 1.69
CA THR A 83 6.32 6.15 1.41
C THR A 83 4.99 6.88 1.53
N ASP A 84 5.03 8.18 1.77
CA ASP A 84 3.83 9.00 1.86
C ASP A 84 3.68 9.84 0.59
N TYR A 85 2.75 9.45 -0.27
CA TYR A 85 2.45 10.16 -1.51
C TYR A 85 1.39 11.24 -1.31
N GLY A 86 1.51 12.32 -2.07
CA GLY A 86 0.40 13.25 -2.27
C GLY A 86 -0.64 12.64 -3.21
N PRO A 87 -1.88 13.17 -3.23
CA PRO A 87 -2.91 12.75 -4.18
C PRO A 87 -2.49 12.82 -5.65
N ASP A 88 -1.53 13.67 -5.99
CA ASP A 88 -1.02 13.83 -7.35
C ASP A 88 0.02 12.78 -7.75
N MET A 89 0.60 12.04 -6.80
CA MET A 89 1.63 11.03 -7.08
C MET A 89 1.11 9.59 -7.09
N ILE A 90 -0.10 9.33 -6.59
CA ILE A 90 -0.67 7.97 -6.62
C ILE A 90 -0.97 7.54 -8.05
N PHE A 91 -1.07 6.22 -8.27
CA PHE A 91 -1.29 5.63 -9.59
C PHE A 91 -0.28 6.13 -10.62
N GLN A 92 1.01 6.14 -10.24
CA GLN A 92 2.14 6.56 -11.08
C GLN A 92 2.04 8.01 -11.58
N GLY A 93 1.33 8.88 -10.85
CA GLY A 93 1.18 10.28 -11.22
C GLY A 93 0.00 10.57 -12.16
N ALA A 94 -0.89 9.60 -12.42
CA ALA A 94 -2.01 9.78 -13.34
C ALA A 94 -2.88 11.01 -13.02
N PHE A 95 -3.08 11.33 -11.74
CA PHE A 95 -3.86 12.52 -11.37
C PHE A 95 -3.10 13.83 -11.62
N ASP A 96 -1.78 13.85 -11.48
CA ASP A 96 -0.97 14.98 -11.91
C ASP A 96 -1.06 15.19 -13.43
N GLU A 97 -0.95 14.11 -14.20
CA GLU A 97 -1.09 14.16 -15.66
C GLU A 97 -2.46 14.72 -16.09
N MET A 98 -3.54 14.26 -15.45
CA MET A 98 -4.89 14.80 -15.67
C MET A 98 -4.95 16.31 -15.38
N ARG A 99 -4.36 16.77 -14.26
CA ARG A 99 -4.27 18.20 -13.91
C ARG A 99 -3.43 19.00 -14.90
N HIS A 100 -2.41 18.38 -15.48
CA HIS A 100 -1.60 18.99 -16.53
C HIS A 100 -2.41 19.18 -17.81
N ALA A 101 -3.23 18.21 -18.20
CA ALA A 101 -4.11 18.26 -19.36
C ALA A 101 -5.33 19.18 -19.16
N ASP A 102 -5.97 19.14 -18.00
CA ASP A 102 -7.10 20.00 -17.62
C ASP A 102 -6.90 20.54 -16.20
N LYS A 103 -6.76 21.86 -16.06
CA LYS A 103 -6.56 22.54 -14.76
C LYS A 103 -7.76 22.40 -13.81
N LYS A 104 -8.92 21.95 -14.29
CA LYS A 104 -10.09 21.66 -13.46
C LYS A 104 -10.02 20.29 -12.79
N ALA A 105 -9.16 19.39 -13.27
CA ALA A 105 -8.90 18.12 -12.61
C ALA A 105 -8.06 18.38 -11.34
N ASP A 106 -8.73 18.40 -10.19
CA ASP A 106 -8.07 18.51 -8.88
C ASP A 106 -7.70 17.12 -8.36
N PRO A 107 -6.39 16.79 -8.22
CA PRO A 107 -5.96 15.48 -7.72
C PRO A 107 -6.48 15.15 -6.34
N LYS A 108 -6.70 16.16 -5.47
CA LYS A 108 -7.28 15.92 -4.15
C LYS A 108 -8.74 15.47 -4.26
N ALA A 109 -9.52 16.12 -5.12
CA ALA A 109 -10.91 15.73 -5.37
C ALA A 109 -11.01 14.34 -6.03
N LEU A 110 -10.12 14.06 -6.99
CA LEU A 110 -10.04 12.74 -7.65
C LEU A 110 -9.69 11.63 -6.64
N ALA A 111 -8.68 11.83 -5.80
CA ALA A 111 -8.32 10.86 -4.76
C ALA A 111 -9.44 10.69 -3.72
N ALA A 112 -10.10 11.78 -3.31
CA ALA A 112 -11.24 11.72 -2.40
C ALA A 112 -12.43 10.94 -2.98
N SER A 113 -12.63 10.97 -4.30
CA SER A 113 -13.69 10.18 -4.97
C SER A 113 -13.46 8.66 -4.88
N LEU A 114 -12.21 8.25 -4.64
CA LEU A 114 -11.80 6.86 -4.39
C LEU A 114 -11.65 6.57 -2.89
N GLY A 115 -12.02 7.50 -2.00
CA GLY A 115 -11.95 7.31 -0.54
C GLY A 115 -10.66 7.79 0.11
N PHE A 116 -9.67 8.26 -0.64
CA PHE A 116 -8.45 8.86 -0.06
C PHE A 116 -8.73 10.29 0.43
N THR A 117 -9.06 10.45 1.72
CA THR A 117 -9.36 11.76 2.29
C THR A 117 -8.14 12.45 2.94
N ALA A 118 -7.06 11.71 3.18
CA ALA A 118 -5.84 12.23 3.78
C ALA A 118 -5.00 13.01 2.76
N SER A 119 -4.27 14.03 3.22
CA SER A 119 -3.32 14.78 2.38
C SER A 119 -2.05 14.00 2.05
N ARG A 120 -1.79 12.92 2.80
CA ARG A 120 -0.71 11.96 2.57
C ARG A 120 -1.32 10.57 2.54
N ILE A 121 -1.01 9.83 1.48
CA ILE A 121 -1.53 8.49 1.22
C ILE A 121 -0.35 7.54 1.42
N ARG A 122 -0.46 6.70 2.44
CA ARG A 122 0.54 5.66 2.69
C ARG A 122 0.56 4.76 1.46
N THR A 123 1.71 4.66 0.83
CA THR A 123 1.91 3.89 -0.39
C THR A 123 3.03 2.90 -0.17
N LEU A 124 2.80 1.65 -0.58
CA LEU A 124 3.82 0.62 -0.65
C LEU A 124 4.30 0.56 -2.09
N GLU A 125 5.47 1.14 -2.33
CA GLU A 125 6.24 0.88 -3.53
C GLU A 125 6.69 -0.59 -3.48
N THR A 126 6.32 -1.40 -4.48
CA THR A 126 6.64 -2.83 -4.46
C THR A 126 7.98 -3.15 -5.11
N GLY A 127 8.54 -2.20 -5.89
CA GLY A 127 9.67 -2.45 -6.79
C GLY A 127 9.33 -3.40 -7.94
N CYS A 128 8.04 -3.67 -8.16
CA CYS A 128 7.51 -4.48 -9.24
C CYS A 128 6.64 -3.57 -10.14
N GLU A 129 5.62 -4.13 -10.80
CA GLU A 129 4.78 -3.39 -11.75
C GLU A 129 3.76 -2.45 -11.09
N ILE A 130 3.33 -2.76 -9.86
CA ILE A 130 2.16 -2.12 -9.23
C ILE A 130 2.51 -1.65 -7.82
N ASP A 131 2.19 -0.39 -7.52
CA ASP A 131 2.24 0.16 -6.17
C ASP A 131 0.87 0.01 -5.48
N VAL A 132 0.88 -0.13 -4.16
CA VAL A 132 -0.33 -0.31 -3.35
C VAL A 132 -0.58 0.93 -2.51
N HIS A 133 -1.73 1.58 -2.73
CA HIS A 133 -2.10 2.82 -2.04
C HIS A 133 -3.13 2.51 -0.94
N PHE A 134 -2.83 2.79 0.31
CA PHE A 134 -3.70 2.43 1.44
C PHE A 134 -4.71 3.55 1.72
N VAL A 135 -6.00 3.20 1.65
CA VAL A 135 -7.10 4.07 2.09
C VAL A 135 -7.14 4.07 3.62
N ASP A 136 -7.00 2.87 4.21
CA ASP A 136 -6.88 2.63 5.64
C ASP A 136 -6.06 1.34 5.90
N ASP A 137 -6.01 0.84 7.15
CA ASP A 137 -5.21 -0.33 7.50
C ASP A 137 -5.77 -1.67 6.97
N ALA A 138 -7.03 -1.71 6.52
CA ALA A 138 -7.73 -2.87 5.98
C ALA A 138 -8.15 -2.72 4.51
N THR A 139 -8.02 -1.52 3.93
CA THR A 139 -8.42 -1.19 2.56
C THR A 139 -7.27 -0.56 1.80
N ALA A 140 -6.98 -1.08 0.62
CA ALA A 140 -5.99 -0.53 -0.29
C ALA A 140 -6.51 -0.51 -1.73
N GLU A 141 -5.88 0.27 -2.59
CA GLU A 141 -6.20 0.34 -4.00
C GLU A 141 -4.96 0.26 -4.88
N ILE A 142 -5.17 -0.22 -6.10
CA ILE A 142 -4.16 -0.33 -7.15
C ILE A 142 -4.75 0.09 -8.49
N GLY A 143 -3.96 0.81 -9.28
CA GLY A 143 -4.31 1.14 -10.67
C GLY A 143 -3.77 0.07 -11.61
N LEU A 144 -4.62 -0.44 -12.50
CA LEU A 144 -4.22 -1.38 -13.55
C LEU A 144 -5.17 -1.29 -14.75
N ASN A 145 -4.63 -1.03 -15.94
CA ASN A 145 -5.35 -1.06 -17.23
C ASN A 145 -6.72 -0.37 -17.16
N ASP A 146 -6.71 0.92 -16.81
CA ASP A 146 -7.89 1.79 -16.73
C ASP A 146 -8.95 1.39 -15.69
N TYR A 147 -8.59 0.50 -14.75
CA TYR A 147 -9.34 0.23 -13.55
C TYR A 147 -8.56 0.62 -12.29
N VAL A 148 -9.30 1.05 -11.28
CA VAL A 148 -8.86 1.06 -9.89
C VAL A 148 -9.49 -0.13 -9.20
N TYR A 149 -8.66 -1.06 -8.71
CA TYR A 149 -9.11 -2.21 -7.94
C TYR A 149 -8.98 -1.93 -6.45
N THR A 150 -10.03 -2.24 -5.69
CA THR A 150 -10.00 -2.20 -4.24
C THR A 150 -9.61 -3.58 -3.70
N LEU A 151 -8.72 -3.57 -2.71
CA LEU A 151 -8.26 -4.73 -1.98
C LEU A 151 -8.69 -4.61 -0.53
N THR A 152 -9.30 -5.66 0.01
CA THR A 152 -9.64 -5.75 1.42
C THR A 152 -8.78 -6.81 2.10
N LYS A 153 -8.20 -6.45 3.24
CA LYS A 153 -7.42 -7.36 4.08
C LYS A 153 -8.34 -8.43 4.69
N ARG A 154 -7.88 -9.69 4.69
CA ARG A 154 -8.55 -10.81 5.36
C ARG A 154 -8.05 -11.02 6.78
#